data_AF-A0A7C1M5G6-F1
#
_entry.id   AF-A0A7C1M5G6-F1
#
_cell.length_a   1.000
_cell.length_b   1.000
_cell.length_c   1.000
_cell.angle_alpha   90.00
_cell.angle_beta   90.00
_cell.angle_gamma   90.00
#
_symmetry.space_group_name_H-M   'P 1'
#
loop_
_entity.id
_entity.type
_entity.pdbx_description
1 polymer ?
#
loop_
_entity_poly.entity_id
_entity_poly.type
_entity_poly.pdbx_seq_one_letter_code
_entity_poly.pdbx_strand_id
1 'polypeptide(L)'
;MPNCYFCNEKKGEIPYRCKFCGMQFCSKHRLPENHECPFDLINPTDFDFTLSRDNIKYQDALDFMNNELTVAKIYEYVTTMKMNNLEASTLLIYILEN
;
A
#
# COMPACT_ATOMS: atom_id res chain seq x y z
N MET A 1 -4.66 24.74 27.58
CA MET A 1 -5.74 24.16 26.77
C MET A 1 -5.11 23.58 25.52
N PRO A 2 -5.42 22.33 25.14
CA PRO A 2 -4.96 21.79 23.88
C PRO A 2 -5.52 22.59 22.70
N ASN A 3 -4.79 22.61 21.58
CA ASN A 3 -5.18 23.23 20.32
C ASN A 3 -5.37 22.17 19.24
N CYS A 4 -6.32 22.41 18.34
CA CYS A 4 -6.52 21.56 17.17
C CYS A 4 -5.36 21.77 16.20
N TYR A 5 -4.74 20.69 15.71
CA TYR A 5 -3.59 20.80 14.81
C TYR A 5 -3.92 21.50 13.49
N PHE A 6 -5.17 21.36 13.01
CA PHE A 6 -5.61 21.96 11.75
C PHE A 6 -6.02 23.43 11.88
N CYS A 7 -6.99 23.75 12.74
CA CYS A 7 -7.56 25.09 12.83
C CYS A 7 -6.98 25.97 13.96
N ASN A 8 -6.07 25.44 14.79
CA ASN A 8 -5.50 26.12 15.94
C ASN A 8 -6.51 26.64 17.00
N GLU A 9 -7.79 26.26 16.90
CA GLU A 9 -8.78 26.59 17.92
C GLU A 9 -8.41 25.93 19.25
N LYS A 10 -8.33 26.75 20.31
CA LYS A 10 -8.16 26.29 21.68
C LYS A 10 -9.53 25.89 22.24
N LYS A 11 -9.71 24.60 22.52
CA LYS A 11 -10.94 24.07 23.13
C LYS A 11 -10.61 23.37 24.43
N GLY A 12 -11.61 23.27 25.32
CA GLY A 12 -11.46 22.52 26.57
C GLY A 12 -11.16 21.04 26.33
N GLU A 13 -11.69 20.49 25.23
CA GLU A 13 -11.58 19.08 24.88
C GLU A 13 -11.09 18.90 23.44
N ILE A 14 -9.96 18.19 23.28
CA ILE A 14 -9.41 17.76 21.99
C ILE A 14 -9.02 16.27 22.10
N PRO A 15 -10.02 15.37 22.21
CA PRO A 15 -9.78 13.95 22.47
C PRO A 15 -9.47 13.15 21.20
N TYR A 16 -9.72 13.70 20.01
CA TYR A 16 -9.66 12.95 18.77
C TYR A 16 -8.23 12.91 18.23
N ARG A 17 -7.55 11.78 18.40
CA ARG A 17 -6.26 11.49 17.77
C ARG A 17 -6.48 10.76 16.46
N CYS A 18 -5.98 11.31 15.36
CA CYS A 18 -6.02 10.64 14.06
C CYS A 18 -5.12 9.38 14.10
N LYS A 19 -5.63 8.25 13.61
CA LYS A 19 -4.87 6.99 13.56
C LYS A 19 -3.79 6.97 12.48
N PHE A 20 -3.91 7.84 11.47
CA PHE A 20 -3.00 7.89 10.33
C PHE A 20 -1.85 8.86 10.59
N CYS A 21 -2.13 10.13 10.87
CA CYS A 21 -1.09 11.15 11.11
C CYS A 21 -0.69 11.31 12.58
N GLY A 22 -1.43 10.71 13.53
CA GLY A 22 -1.10 10.77 14.95
C GLY A 22 -1.40 12.10 15.66
N MET A 23 -1.84 13.13 14.94
CA MET A 23 -2.14 14.46 15.50
C MET A 23 -3.52 14.51 16.19
N GLN A 24 -3.75 15.54 17.00
CA GLN A 24 -4.98 15.76 17.76
C GLN A 24 -5.88 16.85 17.14
N PHE A 25 -7.18 16.59 17.11
CA PHE A 25 -8.17 17.42 16.41
C PHE A 25 -9.43 17.67 17.24
N CYS A 26 -10.11 18.78 16.94
CA CYS A 26 -11.43 19.08 17.49
C CYS A 26 -12.52 18.26 16.77
N SER A 27 -13.75 18.26 17.30
CA SER A 27 -14.88 17.49 16.75
C SER A 27 -15.17 17.74 15.26
N LYS A 28 -14.86 18.95 14.75
CA LYS A 28 -15.02 19.34 13.33
C LYS A 28 -13.97 18.70 12.42
N HIS A 29 -12.75 18.53 12.92
CA HIS A 29 -11.58 18.08 12.16
C HIS A 29 -11.16 16.64 12.51
N ARG A 30 -12.04 15.88 13.17
CA ARG A 30 -11.74 14.52 13.66
C ARG A 30 -11.54 13.48 12.55
N LEU A 31 -12.13 13.70 11.38
CA LEU A 31 -12.03 12.81 10.21
C LEU A 31 -10.85 13.24 9.33
N PRO A 32 -10.13 12.31 8.67
CA PRO A 32 -9.03 12.62 7.74
C PRO A 32 -9.40 13.64 6.66
N GLU A 33 -10.59 13.49 6.07
CA GLU A 33 -11.16 14.36 5.04
C GLU A 33 -11.31 15.82 5.51
N ASN A 34 -11.45 16.03 6.83
CA ASN A 34 -11.72 17.35 7.40
C ASN A 34 -10.45 18.05 7.92
N HIS A 35 -9.25 17.46 7.78
CA HIS A 35 -8.03 18.10 8.27
C HIS A 35 -6.83 17.99 7.33
N GLU A 36 -7.09 17.69 6.05
CA GLU A 36 -6.04 17.50 5.03
C GLU A 36 -4.99 16.52 5.55
N CYS A 37 -5.44 15.33 5.95
CA CYS A 37 -4.56 14.32 6.53
C CYS A 37 -3.42 14.00 5.53
N PRO A 38 -2.14 14.13 5.92
CA PRO A 38 -1.01 13.88 5.03
C PRO A 38 -0.86 12.40 4.64
N PHE A 39 -1.52 11.53 5.40
CA PHE A 39 -1.81 10.18 4.92
C PHE A 39 -3.04 10.32 4.03
N ASP A 40 -2.80 10.66 2.76
CA ASP A 40 -3.82 10.58 1.74
C ASP A 40 -4.37 9.16 1.79
N LEU A 41 -5.66 9.05 2.10
CA LEU A 41 -6.42 7.92 1.62
C LEU A 41 -6.24 8.01 0.11
N ILE A 42 -5.34 7.20 -0.45
CA ILE A 42 -5.18 7.08 -1.89
C ILE A 42 -6.59 6.85 -2.42
N ASN A 43 -7.20 7.89 -2.98
CA ASN A 43 -8.47 7.75 -3.65
C ASN A 43 -8.18 6.81 -4.81
N PRO A 44 -8.91 5.70 -4.97
CA PRO A 44 -8.67 4.76 -6.06
C PRO A 44 -8.67 5.42 -7.45
N THR A 45 -9.28 6.61 -7.56
CA THR A 45 -9.38 7.42 -8.77
C THR A 45 -8.20 8.37 -8.98
N ASP A 46 -7.43 8.69 -7.94
CA ASP A 46 -6.28 9.61 -7.98
C ASP A 46 -4.94 8.85 -8.02
N PHE A 47 -5.01 7.52 -8.15
CA PHE A 47 -3.84 6.66 -8.32
C PHE A 47 -3.23 6.87 -9.71
N ASP A 48 -2.33 7.84 -9.81
CA ASP A 48 -1.41 7.94 -10.95
C ASP A 48 -0.47 6.73 -10.92
N PHE A 49 -0.78 5.77 -11.79
CA PHE A 49 -0.05 4.51 -11.99
C PHE A 49 1.46 4.74 -12.27
N THR A 50 1.88 5.95 -12.65
CA THR A 50 3.26 6.26 -13.04
C THR A 50 4.20 6.63 -11.89
N LEU A 51 3.69 6.97 -10.69
CA LEU A 51 4.51 7.61 -9.64
C LEU A 51 5.00 6.69 -8.52
N SER A 52 4.62 5.42 -8.53
CA SER A 52 5.10 4.45 -7.53
C SER A 52 6.13 3.53 -8.15
N ARG A 53 7.39 3.95 -8.04
CA ARG A 53 8.56 3.15 -8.44
C ARG A 53 8.57 1.74 -7.81
N ASP A 54 7.84 1.54 -6.71
CA ASP A 54 7.64 0.25 -6.04
C ASP A 54 6.46 -0.58 -6.62
N ASN A 55 5.48 0.04 -7.29
CA ASN A 55 4.41 -0.70 -7.98
C ASN A 55 4.83 -1.25 -9.33
N ILE A 56 5.86 -0.69 -9.98
CA ILE A 56 6.40 -1.26 -11.22
C ILE A 56 6.93 -2.67 -10.95
N LYS A 57 7.72 -2.86 -9.88
CA LYS A 57 8.23 -4.20 -9.50
C LYS A 57 7.13 -5.19 -9.14
N TYR A 58 6.06 -4.73 -8.47
CA TYR A 58 4.92 -5.57 -8.12
C TYR A 58 4.10 -5.96 -9.36
N GLN A 59 3.87 -5.00 -10.26
CA GLN A 59 3.14 -5.24 -11.50
C GLN A 59 3.91 -6.16 -12.43
N ASP A 60 5.23 -6.00 -12.56
CA ASP A 60 6.07 -6.88 -13.37
C ASP A 60 6.04 -8.33 -12.83
N ALA A 61 6.04 -8.49 -11.50
CA ALA A 61 5.90 -9.80 -10.87
C ALA A 61 4.50 -10.41 -11.10
N LEU A 62 3.43 -9.61 -11.03
CA LEU A 62 2.07 -10.05 -11.33
C LEU A 62 1.88 -10.40 -12.81
N ASP A 63 2.49 -9.65 -13.72
CA ASP A 63 2.40 -9.88 -15.15
C ASP A 63 3.18 -11.14 -15.55
N PHE A 64 4.32 -11.43 -14.89
CA PHE A 64 4.99 -12.72 -15.01
C PHE A 64 4.11 -13.88 -14.49
N MET A 65 3.49 -13.72 -13.32
CA MET A 65 2.56 -14.70 -12.77
C MET A 65 1.36 -14.93 -13.69
N ASN A 66 0.81 -13.88 -14.30
CA ASN A 66 -0.35 -13.98 -15.18
C ASN A 66 -0.01 -14.59 -16.56
N ASN A 67 1.20 -14.36 -17.08
CA ASN A 67 1.61 -14.86 -18.39
C ASN A 67 2.12 -16.32 -18.36
N GLU A 68 2.76 -16.77 -17.27
CA GLU A 68 3.43 -18.09 -17.22
C GLU A 68 2.89 -19.07 -16.17
N LEU A 69 2.13 -18.59 -15.19
CA LEU A 69 1.60 -19.38 -14.09
C LEU A 69 0.07 -19.46 -14.15
N THR A 70 -0.41 -20.38 -14.99
CA THR A 70 -1.82 -20.80 -14.91
C THR A 70 -2.18 -21.20 -13.47
N VAL A 71 -3.44 -21.03 -13.08
CA VAL A 71 -3.95 -21.42 -11.74
C VAL A 71 -3.56 -22.87 -11.39
N ALA A 72 -3.48 -23.74 -12.40
CA ALA A 72 -3.03 -25.12 -12.26
C ALA A 72 -1.55 -25.23 -11.83
N LYS A 73 -0.64 -24.49 -12.46
CA LYS A 73 0.79 -24.46 -12.09
C LYS A 73 1.01 -23.89 -10.69
N ILE A 74 0.26 -22.86 -10.31
CA ILE A 74 0.32 -22.29 -8.95
C ILE A 74 -0.14 -23.32 -7.93
N TYR A 75 -1.27 -23.99 -8.19
CA TYR A 75 -1.79 -25.02 -7.30
C TYR A 75 -0.81 -26.20 -7.17
N GLU A 76 -0.22 -26.67 -8.26
CA GLU A 76 0.79 -27.72 -8.26
C GLU A 76 2.03 -27.33 -7.44
N TYR A 77 2.57 -26.12 -7.61
CA TYR A 77 3.72 -25.66 -6.84
C TYR A 77 3.43 -25.56 -5.34
N VAL A 78 2.31 -24.94 -4.96
CA VAL A 78 1.93 -24.76 -3.54
C VAL A 78 1.62 -26.09 -2.86
N THR A 79 1.05 -27.06 -3.60
CA THR A 79 0.70 -28.38 -3.04
C THR A 79 1.87 -29.35 -3.01
N THR A 80 2.81 -29.25 -3.94
CA THR A 80 3.90 -30.23 -4.07
C THR A 80 5.25 -29.73 -3.56
N MET A 81 5.42 -28.40 -3.43
CA MET A 81 6.71 -27.72 -3.20
C MET A 81 7.83 -28.18 -4.15
N LYS A 82 7.47 -28.67 -5.35
CA LYS A 82 8.41 -29.13 -6.35
C LYS A 82 8.55 -28.08 -7.43
N MET A 83 9.79 -27.66 -7.65
CA MET A 83 10.20 -26.81 -8.76
C MET A 83 11.37 -27.50 -9.45
N ASN A 84 11.35 -27.54 -10.78
CA ASN A 84 12.48 -28.13 -11.50
C ASN A 84 13.64 -27.13 -11.60
N ASN A 85 14.85 -27.63 -11.89
CA ASN A 85 16.05 -26.80 -11.92
C ASN A 85 15.97 -25.67 -12.96
N LEU A 86 15.27 -25.88 -14.08
CA LEU A 86 15.12 -24.87 -15.11
C LEU A 86 14.25 -23.71 -14.59
N GLU A 87 13.08 -24.02 -14.05
CA GLU A 87 12.16 -23.04 -13.44
C GLU A 87 12.84 -22.24 -12.31
N ALA A 88 13.58 -22.93 -11.43
CA ALA A 88 14.32 -22.28 -10.35
C ALA A 88 15.41 -21.33 -10.89
N SER A 89 16.14 -21.76 -11.93
CA SER A 89 17.18 -20.93 -12.55
C SER A 89 16.58 -19.70 -13.25
N THR A 90 15.46 -19.85 -13.94
CA THR A 90 14.76 -18.75 -14.62
C THR A 90 14.25 -17.71 -13.63
N LEU A 91 13.65 -18.14 -12.52
CA LEU A 91 13.19 -17.25 -11.47
C LEU A 91 14.34 -16.49 -10.80
N LEU A 92 15.46 -17.17 -10.52
CA LEU A 92 16.63 -16.53 -9.90
C LEU A 92 17.27 -15.48 -10.82
N ILE A 93 17.42 -15.76 -12.11
CA ILE A 93 17.97 -14.80 -13.09
C ILE A 93 17.09 -13.55 -13.13
N TYR A 94 15.77 -13.73 -13.24
CA TYR A 94 14.83 -12.62 -13.28
C TYR A 94 14.91 -11.71 -12.05
N ILE A 95 15.03 -12.29 -10.84
CA ILE A 95 15.15 -11.54 -9.57
C ILE A 95 16.47 -10.75 -9.49
N LEU A 96 17.54 -11.26 -10.09
CA LEU A 96 18.86 -10.61 -10.02
C LEU A 96 19.00 -9.47 -11.05
N GLU A 97 18.24 -9.53 -12.13
CA GLU A 97 18.31 -8.57 -13.23
C GLU A 97 17.28 -7.42 -13.12
N ASN A 98 16.36 -7.48 -12.15
CA ASN A 98 15.30 -6.47 -11.90
C ASN A 98 15.20 -6.05 -10.42
#